data_AF-A0A2K3LC08-F1
#
_entry.id   AF-A0A2K3LC08-F1
#
_cell.length_a   1.000
_cell.length_b   1.000
_cell.length_c   1.000
_cell.angle_alpha   90.00
_cell.angle_beta   90.00
_cell.angle_gamma   90.00
#
_symmetry.space_group_name_H-M   'P 1'
#
loop_
_entity.id
_entity.type
_entity.pdbx_description
1 polymer ?
#
loop_
_entity_poly.entity_id
_entity_poly.type
_entity_poly.pdbx_seq_one_letter_code
_entity_poly.pdbx_strand_id
1 'polypeptide(L)'
;AHIVREYLSPDFLRALNTYSLPTLASEIMGTSMYHLNILVGGTSAVKITTGVVEVVVKGAVYSEYLIAIYVVSKVLLPIEMFGSSDVPPPPPCRSPPPLRSG
;
A
#
# COMPACT_ATOMS: atom_id res chain seq x y z
N ALA A 1 -4.73 -10.08 -5.05
CA ALA A 1 -4.46 -10.30 -3.61
C ALA A 1 -3.01 -9.93 -3.33
N HIS A 2 -2.67 -9.47 -2.12
CA HIS A 2 -1.27 -9.30 -1.71
C HIS A 2 -0.84 -10.54 -0.92
N ILE A 3 0.34 -11.08 -1.23
CA ILE A 3 0.85 -12.30 -0.63
C ILE A 3 2.29 -12.03 -0.18
N VAL A 4 2.63 -12.45 1.04
CA VAL A 4 3.98 -12.42 1.59
C VAL A 4 4.42 -13.86 1.88
N ARG A 5 5.72 -14.15 1.79
CA ARG A 5 6.24 -15.52 2.06
C ARG A 5 6.19 -15.90 3.53
N GLU A 6 6.23 -14.90 4.40
CA GLU A 6 6.34 -15.11 5.83
C GLU A 6 4.98 -15.45 6.45
N TYR A 7 4.97 -16.47 7.30
CA TYR A 7 3.80 -16.78 8.11
C TYR A 7 3.71 -15.78 9.27
N LEU A 8 2.85 -14.78 9.10
CA LEU A 8 2.55 -13.79 10.13
C LEU A 8 1.35 -14.28 10.93
N SER A 9 1.57 -14.86 12.10
CA SER A 9 0.48 -15.28 12.99
C SER A 9 -0.26 -14.05 13.57
N PRO A 10 -1.53 -14.20 14.01
CA PRO A 10 -2.28 -13.09 14.58
C PRO A 10 -1.59 -12.46 15.81
N ASP A 11 -0.96 -13.29 16.64
CA ASP A 11 -0.23 -12.83 17.83
C ASP A 11 1.06 -12.10 17.45
N PHE A 12 1.79 -12.65 16.48
CA PHE A 12 3.00 -12.02 15.97
C PHE A 12 2.69 -10.65 15.34
N LEU A 13 1.66 -10.58 14.48
CA LEU A 13 1.23 -9.32 13.85
C LEU A 13 0.91 -8.22 14.86
N ARG A 14 0.32 -8.57 16.01
CA ARG A 14 -0.03 -7.61 17.08
C ARG A 14 1.18 -7.16 17.89
N ALA A 15 2.23 -7.97 17.92
CA ALA A 15 3.48 -7.68 18.62
C ALA A 15 4.47 -6.86 17.78
N LEU A 16 4.23 -6.72 16.47
CA LEU A 16 5.05 -5.90 15.59
C LEU A 16 4.95 -4.41 15.97
N ASN A 17 6.03 -3.66 15.73
CA ASN A 17 5.99 -2.21 15.85
C ASN A 17 5.87 -1.58 14.46
N THR A 18 6.98 -1.52 13.72
CA THR A 18 7.03 -1.17 12.30
C THR A 18 7.75 -2.29 11.57
N TYR A 19 7.12 -2.85 10.54
CA TYR A 19 7.67 -3.98 9.80
C TYR A 19 7.36 -3.86 8.31
N SER A 20 8.39 -3.78 7.47
CA SER A 20 8.25 -3.71 6.01
C SER A 20 8.57 -5.05 5.41
N LEU A 21 7.68 -5.56 4.57
CA LEU A 21 7.77 -6.89 3.98
C LEU A 21 7.67 -6.82 2.45
N PRO A 22 8.55 -7.54 1.72
CA PRO A 22 8.36 -7.74 0.30
C PRO A 22 7.13 -8.63 0.07
N THR A 23 6.31 -8.27 -0.92
CA THR A 23 5.29 -9.17 -1.42
C THR A 23 5.89 -10.09 -2.49
N LEU A 24 5.18 -11.17 -2.83
CA LEU A 24 5.56 -11.99 -3.98
C LEU A 24 5.68 -11.18 -5.27
N ALA A 25 4.87 -10.12 -5.43
CA ALA A 25 4.97 -9.21 -6.56
C ALA A 25 6.30 -8.43 -6.54
N SER A 26 6.73 -7.93 -5.38
CA SER A 26 8.04 -7.28 -5.20
C SER A 26 9.18 -8.18 -5.63
N GLU A 27 9.15 -9.44 -5.20
CA GLU A 27 10.20 -10.41 -5.49
C GLU A 27 10.25 -10.79 -6.97
N ILE A 28 9.10 -11.08 -7.58
CA ILE A 28 9.02 -11.46 -9.00
C ILE A 28 9.49 -10.32 -9.90
N MET A 29 9.12 -9.09 -9.55
CA MET A 29 9.48 -7.89 -10.33
C MET A 29 10.85 -7.33 -9.97
N GLY A 30 11.50 -7.82 -8.92
CA GLY A 30 12.79 -7.30 -8.44
C GLY A 30 12.72 -5.84 -7.97
N THR A 31 11.61 -5.41 -7.38
CA THR A 31 11.37 -4.01 -6.99
C THR A 31 10.76 -3.88 -5.60
N SER A 32 11.06 -2.79 -4.90
CA SER A 32 10.47 -2.50 -3.58
C SER A 32 9.08 -1.84 -3.66
N MET A 33 8.60 -1.54 -4.86
CA MET A 33 7.40 -0.74 -5.11
C MET A 33 6.07 -1.48 -4.81
N TYR A 34 6.15 -2.75 -4.41
CA TYR A 34 5.02 -3.56 -3.96
C TYR A 34 5.16 -4.01 -2.49
N HIS A 35 6.03 -3.36 -1.71
CA HIS A 35 6.18 -3.67 -0.27
C HIS A 35 4.91 -3.36 0.52
N LEU A 36 4.66 -4.16 1.56
CA LEU A 36 3.66 -3.87 2.58
C LEU A 36 4.34 -3.39 3.85
N ASN A 37 3.92 -2.22 4.33
CA ASN A 37 4.41 -1.69 5.60
C ASN A 37 3.34 -1.91 6.66
N ILE A 38 3.64 -2.73 7.66
CA ILE A 38 2.78 -3.04 8.78
C ILE A 38 3.17 -2.16 9.96
N LEU A 39 2.18 -1.53 10.57
CA LEU A 39 2.32 -0.66 11.73
C LEU A 39 1.26 -1.03 12.77
N VAL A 40 1.66 -1.24 14.02
CA VAL A 40 0.69 -1.36 15.13
C VAL A 40 0.60 -0.01 15.82
N GLY A 41 -0.57 0.65 15.68
CA GLY A 41 -0.82 1.93 16.34
C GLY A 41 -1.14 1.75 17.82
N GLY A 42 -0.90 2.77 18.64
CA GLY A 42 -1.10 2.78 20.11
C GLY A 42 -2.51 2.45 20.64
N THR A 43 -3.46 2.10 19.76
CA THR A 43 -4.80 1.59 20.06
C THR A 43 -4.96 0.08 19.78
N SER A 44 -3.85 -0.68 19.71
CA SER A 44 -3.80 -2.14 19.48
C SER A 44 -4.27 -2.62 18.09
N ALA A 45 -4.65 -1.70 17.20
CA ALA A 45 -5.06 -2.04 15.84
C ALA A 45 -3.83 -2.18 14.92
N VAL A 46 -3.79 -3.30 14.18
CA VAL A 46 -2.80 -3.54 13.13
C VAL A 46 -3.22 -2.77 11.88
N LYS A 47 -2.36 -1.86 11.43
CA LYS A 47 -2.51 -1.05 10.23
C LYS A 47 -1.50 -1.48 9.19
N ILE A 48 -1.87 -1.37 7.93
CA ILE A 48 -1.01 -1.62 6.79
C ILE A 48 -1.04 -0.38 5.91
N THR A 49 0.12 0.12 5.53
CA THR A 49 0.27 1.22 4.59
C THR A 49 1.09 0.80 3.38
N THR A 50 0.67 1.27 2.21
CA THR A 50 1.44 1.15 0.95
C THR A 50 2.12 2.46 0.55
N GLY A 51 1.97 3.52 1.36
CA GLY A 51 2.33 4.89 0.99
C GLY A 51 1.24 5.60 0.17
N VAL A 52 0.31 4.86 -0.45
CA VAL A 52 -0.86 5.42 -1.16
C VAL A 52 -2.11 5.35 -0.28
N VAL A 53 -2.29 4.23 0.41
CA VAL A 53 -3.46 3.98 1.27
C VAL A 53 -3.03 3.39 2.60
N GLU A 54 -3.72 3.79 3.66
CA GLU A 54 -3.65 3.16 4.98
C GLU A 54 -4.94 2.34 5.21
N VAL A 55 -4.77 1.08 5.60
CA VAL A 55 -5.88 0.15 5.88
C VAL A 55 -5.71 -0.49 7.25
N VAL A 56 -6.83 -0.78 7.91
CA VAL A 56 -6.87 -1.54 9.15
C VAL A 56 -7.15 -3.02 8.87
N VAL A 57 -6.43 -3.92 9.55
CA VAL A 57 -6.71 -5.36 9.60
C VAL A 57 -7.90 -5.59 10.53
N LYS A 58 -8.97 -6.20 10.01
CA LYS A 58 -10.19 -6.49 10.77
C LYS A 58 -10.11 -7.81 11.56
N GLY A 59 -9.25 -8.73 11.14
CA GLY A 59 -9.05 -10.03 11.77
C GLY A 59 -8.54 -11.07 10.78
N ALA A 60 -8.19 -12.25 11.30
CA ALA A 60 -7.88 -13.42 10.48
C ALA A 60 -9.17 -14.16 10.14
N VAL A 61 -9.35 -14.54 8.88
CA VAL A 61 -10.40 -15.49 8.46
C VAL A 61 -9.88 -16.92 8.43
N TYR A 62 -8.56 -17.08 8.40
CA TYR A 62 -7.87 -18.36 8.50
C TYR A 62 -6.48 -18.12 9.08
N SER A 63 -6.01 -19.00 9.97
CA SER A 63 -4.64 -18.97 10.47
C SER A 63 -4.24 -20.35 10.99
N GLU A 64 -3.35 -21.01 10.26
CA GLU A 64 -2.68 -22.24 10.70
C GLU A 64 -1.22 -22.16 10.28
N TYR A 65 -0.33 -22.86 10.99
CA TYR A 65 1.09 -22.85 10.64
C TYR A 65 1.27 -23.15 9.13
N LEU A 66 2.02 -22.27 8.46
CA LEU A 66 2.22 -22.08 7.01
C LEU A 66 1.38 -20.98 6.34
N ILE A 67 0.14 -20.71 6.75
CA ILE A 67 -0.70 -19.70 6.08
C ILE A 67 -1.68 -18.99 7.01
N ALA A 68 -1.69 -17.66 6.93
CA ALA A 68 -2.70 -16.81 7.55
C ALA A 68 -3.33 -15.88 6.51
N ILE A 69 -4.66 -15.72 6.57
CA ILE A 69 -5.45 -14.91 5.66
C ILE A 69 -6.18 -13.85 6.47
N TYR A 70 -5.95 -12.59 6.13
CA TYR A 70 -6.47 -11.44 6.85
C TYR A 70 -7.47 -10.65 6.02
N VAL A 71 -8.56 -10.24 6.66
CA VAL A 71 -9.49 -9.29 6.07
C VAL A 71 -9.03 -7.88 6.42
N VAL A 72 -8.97 -7.03 5.40
CA VAL A 72 -8.64 -5.61 5.55
C VAL A 72 -9.86 -4.75 5.30
N SER A 73 -9.84 -3.54 5.86
CA SER A 73 -10.94 -2.59 5.76
C SER A 73 -11.17 -2.02 4.36
N LYS A 74 -10.12 -1.96 3.53
CA LYS A 74 -10.15 -1.45 2.16
C LYS A 74 -9.14 -2.18 1.29
N VAL A 75 -9.26 -2.02 -0.03
CA VAL A 75 -8.31 -2.56 -1.00
C VAL A 75 -6.94 -1.90 -0.83
N LEU A 76 -5.90 -2.72 -0.75
CA LEU A 76 -4.51 -2.27 -0.77
C LEU A 76 -4.14 -1.86 -2.21
N LEU A 77 -3.58 -0.66 -2.35
CA LEU A 77 -3.19 -0.08 -3.64
C LEU A 77 -1.65 0.06 -3.68
N PRO A 78 -0.94 -0.72 -4.52
CA PRO A 78 0.51 -0.60 -4.66
C PRO A 78 0.95 0.78 -5.12
N ILE A 79 2.06 1.27 -4.57
CA ILE A 79 2.62 2.58 -4.92
C ILE A 79 3.10 2.64 -6.37
N GLU A 80 3.55 1.52 -6.94
CA GLU A 80 3.91 1.46 -8.37
C GLU A 80 2.76 1.84 -9.31
N MET A 81 1.54 1.43 -8.97
CA MET A 81 0.37 1.57 -9.85
C MET A 81 -0.46 2.81 -9.53
N PHE A 82 -0.46 3.23 -8.27
CA PHE A 82 -1.37 4.25 -7.74
C PHE A 82 -0.66 5.37 -6.99
N GLY A 83 0.68 5.34 -6.93
CA GLY A 83 1.46 6.47 -6.48
C GLY A 83 1.22 7.66 -7.40
N SER A 84 1.30 8.87 -6.84
CA SER A 84 1.42 10.07 -7.65
C SER A 84 2.68 9.92 -8.50
N SER A 85 2.49 9.64 -9.78
CA SER A 85 3.54 9.89 -10.76
C SER A 85 3.81 11.38 -10.63
N ASP A 86 5.06 11.76 -10.34
CA ASP A 86 5.54 13.14 -10.46
C ASP A 86 5.48 13.58 -11.93
N VAL A 87 4.30 13.49 -12.57
CA VAL A 87 4.02 14.12 -13.84
C VAL A 87 3.91 15.59 -13.48
N PRO A 88 4.84 16.44 -13.98
CA PRO A 88 4.71 17.87 -13.81
C PRO A 88 3.32 18.29 -14.31
N PRO A 89 2.60 19.18 -13.62
CA PRO A 89 1.34 19.68 -14.14
C PRO A 89 1.54 20.16 -15.58
N PRO A 90 0.61 19.88 -16.51
CA PRO A 90 0.75 20.34 -17.88
C PRO A 90 0.99 21.86 -17.87
N PRO A 91 1.91 22.37 -18.70
CA PRO A 91 2.21 23.80 -18.72
C PRO A 91 0.91 24.58 -18.94
N PRO A 92 0.74 25.74 -18.29
CA PRO A 92 -0.46 26.55 -18.47
C PRO A 92 -0.68 26.82 -19.95
N CYS A 93 -1.87 26.51 -20.46
CA CYS A 93 -2.24 26.80 -21.84
C CYS A 93 -1.98 28.28 -22.13
N ARG A 94 -1.17 28.57 -23.14
CA ARG A 94 -0.96 29.95 -23.61
C ARG A 94 -2.33 30.49 -24.03
N SER A 95 -2.78 31.56 -23.39
CA SER A 95 -3.98 32.28 -23.79
C SER A 95 -3.86 32.67 -25.28
N PRO A 96 -4.90 32.44 -26.11
CA PRO A 96 -4.87 32.87 -27.49
C PRO A 96 -4.66 34.40 -27.56
N PRO A 97 -3.90 34.90 -28.56
CA PRO A 97 -3.62 36.33 -28.70
C PRO A 97 -4.94 37.11 -28.86
N PRO A 98 -5.02 38.34 -28.32
CA PRO A 98 -6.22 39.14 -28.43
C PRO A 98 -6.54 39.43 -29.90
N LEU A 99 -7.82 39.23 -30.26
CA LEU A 99 -8.32 39.51 -31.60
C LEU A 99 -8.24 41.03 -31.85
N ARG A 100 -7.47 41.45 -32.84
CA ARG A 100 -7.37 42.85 -33.25
C ARG A 100 -8.70 43.27 -33.89
N SER A 101 -9.49 44.08 -33.19
CA SER A 101 -10.65 44.74 -33.81
C SER A 101 -10.13 45.78 -34.80
N GLY A 102 -10.56 45.65 -36.05
CA GLY A 102 -10.51 46.72 -37.04
C GLY A 102 -11.63 47.73 -36.83
#